data_AF-A0A1G5VHI9-F1
#
_entry.id   AF-A0A1G5VHI9-F1
#
_cell.length_a   1.000
_cell.length_b   1.000
_cell.length_c   1.000
_cell.angle_alpha   90.00
_cell.angle_beta   90.00
_cell.angle_gamma   90.00
#
_symmetry.space_group_name_H-M   'P 1'
#
loop_
_entity.id
_entity.type
_entity.pdbx_description
1 polymer ?
#
loop_
_entity_poly.entity_id
_entity_poly.type
_entity_poly.pdbx_seq_one_letter_code
_entity_poly.pdbx_strand_id
1 'polypeptide(L)'
;MLDLLNKSVIDWEKRELIESIIHPVREKRTMLGEYCDERYDLAKLSAPILLKRLEKICPECHSKFPKQENFCHKCSVRLVDINAINIEDIEIPHEINSENVELSEIFTKENIDKLSEFNFNKEDLDQITDNIKASSIETLDKALKDNHIYFDDLYVRDKILIYAKAFTNINFKSYGQELGNYLLGDITIDDRQSDILQITTLLHELAHFLLADILAEILSKTLEMAKSNQIKAIIHYILSSNDFFRLLDEYCAHSAESRFTLYGFQDYSSFKNILNTTKLNEDCIDAAKLFGNTYSKLIIQILESVIDRNLRNEIKNEFINDYMTPSFEDLRLETCRVLIDEDLIYSINYILNTGFEGAINNQDKIEEYSKRF
;
A
#
# COMPACT_ATOMS: atom_id res chain seq x y z
N MET A 1 -4.47 9.51 24.28
CA MET A 1 -5.37 9.37 23.11
C MET A 1 -6.26 10.59 22.91
N LEU A 2 -7.11 10.97 23.87
CA LEU A 2 -7.98 12.16 23.74
C LEU A 2 -7.22 13.48 23.44
N ASP A 3 -6.04 13.69 24.01
CA ASP A 3 -5.21 14.88 23.71
C ASP A 3 -4.65 14.89 22.28
N LEU A 4 -4.41 13.72 21.68
CA LEU A 4 -3.93 13.59 20.29
C LEU A 4 -5.04 13.93 19.29
N LEU A 5 -6.29 13.59 19.63
CA LEU A 5 -7.46 13.98 18.84
C LEU A 5 -7.66 15.50 18.82
N ASN A 6 -7.03 16.28 19.69
CA ASN A 6 -7.10 17.75 19.65
C ASN A 6 -5.92 18.41 18.90
N LYS A 7 -4.91 17.64 18.48
CA LYS A 7 -3.67 18.13 17.85
C LYS A 7 -3.47 17.67 16.39
N SER A 8 -4.47 17.07 15.78
CA SER A 8 -4.41 16.69 14.36
C SER A 8 -4.49 17.92 13.44
N VAL A 9 -3.83 17.86 12.30
CA VAL A 9 -3.99 18.82 11.21
C VAL A 9 -4.83 18.26 10.07
N ILE A 10 -5.27 19.14 9.18
CA ILE A 10 -5.99 18.78 7.97
C ILE A 10 -4.96 18.47 6.87
N ASP A 11 -5.12 17.30 6.27
CA ASP A 11 -4.56 16.93 5.00
C ASP A 11 -5.24 17.71 3.88
N TRP A 12 -4.65 18.84 3.50
CA TRP A 12 -5.20 19.73 2.48
C TRP A 12 -5.25 19.08 1.10
N GLU A 13 -4.31 18.22 0.74
CA GLU A 13 -4.33 17.53 -0.56
C GLU A 13 -5.53 16.59 -0.67
N LYS A 14 -5.75 15.75 0.35
CA LYS A 14 -6.90 14.85 0.41
C LYS A 14 -8.22 15.62 0.53
N ARG A 15 -8.22 16.72 1.30
CA ARG A 15 -9.39 17.60 1.42
C ARG A 15 -9.74 18.27 0.10
N GLU A 16 -8.76 18.81 -0.63
CA GLU A 16 -8.98 19.41 -1.95
C GLU A 16 -9.48 18.38 -2.96
N LEU A 17 -8.95 17.15 -2.91
CA LEU A 17 -9.45 16.05 -3.73
C LEU A 17 -10.93 15.78 -3.43
N ILE A 18 -11.32 15.67 -2.15
CA ILE A 18 -12.72 15.45 -1.75
C ILE A 18 -13.61 16.66 -2.09
N GLU A 19 -13.18 17.88 -1.79
CA GLU A 19 -13.97 19.11 -1.99
C GLU A 19 -14.15 19.47 -3.47
N SER A 20 -13.13 19.32 -4.30
CA SER A 20 -13.22 19.54 -5.76
C SER A 20 -14.19 18.57 -6.44
N ILE A 21 -14.50 17.45 -5.80
CA ILE A 21 -15.40 16.40 -6.30
C ILE A 21 -16.82 16.57 -5.74
N ILE A 22 -16.99 16.96 -4.46
CA ILE A 22 -18.31 17.28 -3.87
C ILE A 22 -18.89 18.58 -4.48
N HIS A 23 -18.01 19.52 -4.81
CA HIS A 23 -18.35 20.80 -5.43
C HIS A 23 -17.55 20.97 -6.72
N PRO A 24 -17.90 20.24 -7.81
CA PRO A 24 -17.20 20.39 -9.08
C PRO A 24 -17.39 21.83 -9.54
N VAL A 25 -16.32 22.63 -9.44
CA VAL A 25 -16.34 24.02 -9.87
C VAL A 25 -16.68 24.01 -11.36
N ARG A 26 -17.88 24.48 -11.73
CA ARG A 26 -18.25 24.82 -13.11
C ARG A 26 -17.47 26.06 -13.52
N GLU A 27 -16.18 25.92 -13.75
CA GLU A 27 -15.35 27.04 -14.18
C GLU A 27 -15.52 27.28 -15.68
N LYS A 28 -16.08 28.44 -15.99
CA LYS A 28 -16.11 28.99 -17.35
C LYS A 28 -14.67 29.22 -17.81
N ARG A 29 -14.35 28.66 -18.97
CA ARG A 29 -13.18 28.99 -19.80
C ARG A 29 -12.86 30.49 -19.77
N THR A 30 -11.62 30.84 -19.44
CA THR A 30 -10.96 32.02 -20.00
C THR A 30 -9.70 31.58 -20.72
N MET A 31 -9.55 32.07 -21.95
CA MET A 31 -8.43 31.76 -22.83
C MET A 31 -7.14 32.37 -22.26
N LEU A 32 -6.15 31.50 -22.00
CA LEU A 32 -4.69 31.71 -21.98
C LEU A 32 -4.07 31.00 -20.77
N GLY A 33 -3.26 29.98 -21.06
CA GLY A 33 -2.33 29.38 -20.10
C GLY A 33 -2.63 27.91 -19.83
N GLU A 34 -1.74 27.05 -20.30
CA GLU A 34 -1.78 25.60 -20.19
C GLU A 34 -1.87 25.14 -18.72
N TYR A 35 -3.01 24.59 -18.36
CA TYR A 35 -3.17 23.59 -17.31
C TYR A 35 -3.90 22.42 -17.95
N CYS A 36 -3.26 21.25 -18.03
CA CYS A 36 -3.94 20.00 -18.37
C CYS A 36 -4.81 19.60 -17.17
N ASP A 37 -5.98 20.22 -17.12
CA ASP A 37 -7.04 20.02 -16.16
C ASP A 37 -7.95 18.90 -16.68
N GLU A 38 -7.52 17.65 -16.49
CA GLU A 38 -8.39 16.48 -16.68
C GLU A 38 -9.05 16.14 -15.33
N ARG A 39 -9.95 17.04 -14.89
CA ARG A 39 -10.98 16.69 -13.92
C ARG A 39 -11.82 15.55 -14.53
N TYR A 40 -11.96 14.43 -13.82
CA TYR A 40 -12.79 13.29 -14.22
C TYR A 40 -14.22 13.79 -14.45
N ASP A 41 -14.60 13.93 -15.72
CA ASP A 41 -15.96 14.31 -16.10
C ASP A 41 -16.87 13.10 -15.88
N LEU A 42 -17.43 13.01 -14.66
CA LEU A 42 -18.36 11.95 -14.26
C LEU A 42 -19.55 11.80 -15.22
N ALA A 43 -19.91 12.84 -15.99
CA ALA A 43 -20.98 12.74 -16.99
C ALA A 43 -20.55 11.96 -18.24
N LYS A 44 -19.26 11.90 -18.58
CA LYS A 44 -18.72 11.08 -19.68
C LYS A 44 -18.63 9.58 -19.34
N LEU A 45 -18.72 9.21 -18.07
CA LEU A 45 -18.74 7.80 -17.61
C LEU A 45 -20.04 7.06 -17.95
N SER A 46 -21.03 7.75 -18.54
CA SER A 46 -22.33 7.17 -18.90
C SER A 46 -22.38 6.48 -20.27
N ALA A 47 -21.28 6.47 -21.03
CA ALA A 47 -21.18 5.76 -22.30
C ALA A 47 -20.36 4.47 -22.14
N PRO A 48 -20.85 3.29 -22.55
CA PRO A 48 -20.04 2.09 -22.62
C PRO A 48 -19.04 2.27 -23.77
N ILE A 49 -17.86 2.80 -23.46
CA ILE A 49 -16.74 2.76 -24.40
C ILE A 49 -16.23 1.33 -24.36
N LEU A 50 -16.40 0.60 -25.47
CA LEU A 50 -15.69 -0.65 -25.72
C LEU A 50 -14.20 -0.33 -25.92
N LEU A 51 -13.47 -0.06 -24.84
CA LEU A 51 -12.02 -0.01 -24.87
C LEU A 51 -11.51 -1.44 -24.98
N LYS A 52 -11.26 -1.89 -26.20
CA LYS A 52 -10.63 -3.19 -26.46
C LYS A 52 -9.29 -3.25 -25.73
N ARG A 53 -9.04 -4.34 -24.99
CA ARG A 53 -7.74 -4.63 -24.36
C ARG A 53 -6.64 -4.48 -25.42
N LEU A 54 -5.68 -3.60 -25.14
CA LEU A 54 -4.54 -3.36 -26.02
C LEU A 54 -3.53 -4.46 -25.77
N GLU A 55 -3.30 -5.34 -26.75
CA GLU A 55 -2.43 -6.52 -26.61
C GLU A 55 -1.15 -6.42 -27.43
N LYS A 56 -0.97 -5.30 -28.12
CA LYS A 56 0.14 -5.09 -29.04
C LYS A 56 0.76 -3.72 -28.87
N ILE A 57 2.06 -3.61 -29.11
CA ILE A 57 2.81 -2.36 -29.02
C ILE A 57 3.61 -2.11 -30.31
N CYS A 58 3.74 -0.84 -30.68
CA CYS A 58 4.63 -0.42 -31.75
C CYS A 58 6.08 -0.39 -31.24
N PRO A 59 7.03 -1.12 -31.86
CA PRO A 59 8.42 -1.13 -31.40
C PRO A 59 9.16 0.20 -31.59
N GLU A 60 8.64 1.12 -32.41
CA GLU A 60 9.28 2.41 -32.70
C GLU A 60 8.75 3.57 -31.83
N CYS A 61 7.44 3.57 -31.54
CA CYS A 61 6.78 4.70 -30.86
C CYS A 61 6.00 4.30 -29.60
N HIS A 62 6.09 3.04 -29.18
CA HIS A 62 5.50 2.49 -27.97
C HIS A 62 3.99 2.69 -27.81
N SER A 63 3.30 3.07 -28.89
CA SER A 63 1.84 3.18 -28.89
C SER A 63 1.23 1.78 -28.79
N LYS A 64 0.23 1.61 -27.91
CA LYS A 64 -0.47 0.35 -27.66
C LYS A 64 -1.70 0.22 -28.56
N PHE A 65 -2.00 -1.00 -29.01
CA PHE A 65 -3.04 -1.31 -30.00
C PHE A 65 -3.83 -2.58 -29.62
N PRO A 66 -5.09 -2.71 -30.06
CA PRO A 66 -5.86 -3.94 -29.88
C PRO A 66 -5.21 -5.15 -30.57
N LYS A 67 -5.48 -6.37 -30.09
CA LYS A 67 -4.97 -7.63 -30.67
C LYS A 67 -5.19 -7.76 -32.18
N GLN A 68 -6.29 -7.19 -32.70
CA GLN A 68 -6.65 -7.32 -34.11
C GLN A 68 -5.78 -6.46 -35.03
N GLU A 69 -5.13 -5.42 -34.51
CA GLU A 69 -4.23 -4.58 -35.29
C GLU A 69 -2.90 -5.29 -35.52
N ASN A 70 -2.32 -5.15 -36.71
CA ASN A 70 -1.02 -5.76 -37.03
C ASN A 70 0.06 -4.72 -37.36
N PHE A 71 -0.32 -3.46 -37.56
CA PHE A 71 0.60 -2.39 -37.95
C PHE A 71 0.29 -1.10 -37.20
N CYS A 72 1.34 -0.37 -36.82
CA CYS A 72 1.20 0.95 -36.24
C CYS A 72 0.78 1.96 -37.32
N HIS A 73 -0.36 2.64 -37.15
CA HIS A 73 -0.81 3.66 -38.12
C HIS A 73 0.13 4.88 -38.23
N LYS A 74 0.96 5.14 -37.20
CA LYS A 74 1.92 6.26 -37.19
C LYS A 74 3.26 5.89 -37.82
N CYS A 75 3.80 4.73 -37.45
CA CYS A 75 5.16 4.32 -37.83
C CYS A 75 5.20 3.33 -39.00
N SER A 76 4.05 2.79 -39.42
CA SER A 76 3.95 1.77 -40.48
C SER A 76 4.77 0.49 -40.23
N VAL A 77 5.19 0.25 -38.98
CA VAL A 77 5.90 -0.96 -38.56
C VAL A 77 4.92 -2.01 -38.04
N ARG A 78 5.33 -3.29 -38.15
CA ARG A 78 4.57 -4.40 -37.58
C ARG A 78 4.54 -4.28 -36.06
N LEU A 79 3.36 -4.44 -35.50
CA LEU A 79 3.18 -4.45 -34.05
C LEU A 79 3.70 -5.76 -33.47
N VAL A 80 4.33 -5.67 -32.30
CA VAL A 80 4.73 -6.83 -31.50
C VAL A 80 3.71 -7.02 -30.38
N ASP A 81 3.51 -8.27 -29.96
CA ASP A 81 2.64 -8.52 -28.81
C ASP A 81 3.29 -7.93 -27.55
N ILE A 82 2.46 -7.33 -26.70
CA ILE A 82 2.88 -6.92 -25.36
C ILE A 82 3.40 -8.18 -24.64
N ASN A 83 4.63 -8.11 -24.13
CA ASN A 83 5.48 -9.23 -23.72
C ASN A 83 4.71 -10.44 -23.15
N ALA A 84 4.99 -11.63 -23.68
CA ALA A 84 4.50 -12.92 -23.20
C ALA A 84 5.19 -13.43 -21.92
N ILE A 85 5.92 -12.55 -21.21
CA ILE A 85 6.63 -12.91 -19.99
C ILE A 85 5.61 -12.95 -18.86
N ASN A 86 5.45 -14.13 -18.28
CA ASN A 86 4.58 -14.30 -17.13
C ASN A 86 5.25 -13.71 -15.88
N ILE A 87 4.84 -12.50 -15.47
CA ILE A 87 5.39 -11.83 -14.29
C ILE A 87 5.17 -12.65 -13.01
N GLU A 88 4.15 -13.50 -12.98
CA GLU A 88 3.85 -14.38 -11.86
C GLU A 88 5.01 -15.34 -11.56
N ASP A 89 5.69 -15.83 -12.61
CA ASP A 89 6.78 -16.80 -12.53
C ASP A 89 8.14 -16.16 -12.16
N ILE A 90 8.22 -14.83 -12.08
CA ILE A 90 9.45 -14.13 -11.72
C ILE A 90 9.64 -14.16 -10.20
N GLU A 91 10.69 -14.81 -9.75
CA GLU A 91 11.13 -14.77 -8.36
C GLU A 91 12.15 -13.64 -8.16
N ILE A 92 11.86 -12.75 -7.21
CA ILE A 92 12.77 -11.69 -6.79
C ILE A 92 13.32 -12.10 -5.42
N PRO A 93 14.62 -12.42 -5.31
CA PRO A 93 15.19 -12.81 -4.03
C PRO A 93 15.28 -11.59 -3.12
N HIS A 94 14.66 -11.70 -1.94
CA HIS A 94 14.77 -10.71 -0.87
C HIS A 94 15.88 -11.12 0.10
N GLU A 95 16.80 -10.20 0.42
CA GLU A 95 17.84 -10.47 1.41
C GLU A 95 17.20 -10.70 2.79
N ILE A 96 17.21 -11.94 3.24
CA ILE A 96 16.89 -12.29 4.62
C ILE A 96 18.16 -12.05 5.42
N ASN A 97 18.25 -10.92 6.12
CA ASN A 97 19.23 -10.76 7.20
C ASN A 97 18.84 -11.69 8.35
N SER A 98 19.11 -12.98 8.17
CA SER A 98 18.87 -14.02 9.17
C SER A 98 20.01 -14.04 10.18
N GLU A 99 20.21 -12.94 10.90
CA GLU A 99 20.81 -13.08 12.21
C GLU A 99 19.78 -13.82 13.08
N ASN A 100 20.11 -15.07 13.44
CA ASN A 100 19.30 -15.84 14.37
C ASN A 100 19.45 -15.23 15.77
N VAL A 101 18.65 -14.20 16.03
CA VAL A 101 18.57 -13.55 17.33
C VAL A 101 17.54 -14.29 18.17
N GLU A 102 17.91 -14.81 19.33
CA GLU A 102 16.94 -15.43 20.24
C GLU A 102 16.02 -14.39 20.90
N LEU A 103 14.78 -14.76 21.21
CA LEU A 103 13.86 -13.87 21.94
C LEU A 103 14.40 -13.45 23.31
N SER A 104 15.24 -14.28 23.93
CA SER A 104 15.93 -14.00 25.20
C SER A 104 16.90 -12.81 25.07
N GLU A 105 17.47 -12.58 23.88
CA GLU A 105 18.35 -11.46 23.57
C GLU A 105 17.55 -10.19 23.25
N ILE A 106 16.34 -10.33 22.71
CA ILE A 106 15.44 -9.20 22.43
C ILE A 106 14.75 -8.72 23.71
N PHE A 107 14.24 -9.62 24.55
CA PHE A 107 13.48 -9.30 25.76
C PHE A 107 14.36 -9.12 26.99
N THR A 108 15.39 -8.29 26.85
CA THR A 108 16.26 -7.89 27.96
C THR A 108 15.73 -6.65 28.66
N LYS A 109 16.13 -6.45 29.92
CA LYS A 109 15.79 -5.22 30.64
C LYS A 109 16.36 -3.97 29.94
N GLU A 110 17.56 -4.07 29.39
CA GLU A 110 18.19 -3.01 28.60
C GLU A 110 17.32 -2.60 27.40
N ASN A 111 16.83 -3.57 26.62
CA ASN A 111 16.00 -3.29 25.46
C ASN A 111 14.63 -2.69 25.82
N ILE A 112 14.05 -3.11 26.95
CA ILE A 112 12.83 -2.48 27.50
C ILE A 112 13.10 -1.02 27.88
N ASP A 113 14.26 -0.73 28.48
CA ASP A 113 14.65 0.62 28.86
C ASP A 113 14.91 1.49 27.62
N LYS A 114 15.61 0.98 26.59
CA LYS A 114 15.77 1.65 25.29
C LYS A 114 14.43 2.00 24.64
N LEU A 115 13.49 1.05 24.63
CA LEU A 115 12.16 1.28 24.08
C LEU A 115 11.36 2.31 24.88
N SER A 116 11.50 2.32 26.21
CA SER A 116 10.83 3.28 27.10
C SER A 116 11.37 4.70 26.94
N GLU A 117 12.69 4.85 26.75
CA GLU A 117 13.33 6.14 26.47
C GLU A 117 12.99 6.66 25.07
N PHE A 118 12.83 5.75 24.11
CA PHE A 118 12.44 6.01 22.72
C PHE A 118 13.16 7.22 22.10
N ASN A 119 14.49 7.12 21.99
CA ASN A 119 15.31 8.14 21.34
C ASN A 119 15.22 8.03 19.81
N PHE A 120 14.06 8.38 19.26
CA PHE A 120 13.75 8.28 17.85
C PHE A 120 13.00 9.54 17.41
N ASN A 121 13.41 10.14 16.29
CA ASN A 121 12.83 11.40 15.81
C ASN A 121 12.33 11.31 14.35
N LYS A 122 11.84 12.43 13.81
CA LYS A 122 11.29 12.49 12.45
C LYS A 122 12.35 12.26 11.36
N GLU A 123 13.58 12.74 11.55
CA GLU A 123 14.67 12.51 10.59
C GLU A 123 15.04 11.03 10.53
N ASP A 124 14.99 10.33 11.67
CA ASP A 124 15.19 8.88 11.72
C ASP A 124 14.11 8.13 10.93
N LEU A 125 12.85 8.56 11.06
CA LEU A 125 11.72 8.00 10.30
C LEU A 125 11.89 8.24 8.80
N ASP A 126 12.23 9.47 8.41
CA ASP A 126 12.42 9.83 7.00
C ASP A 126 13.52 8.99 6.38
N GLN A 127 14.66 8.82 7.07
CA GLN A 127 15.75 7.97 6.62
C GLN A 127 15.32 6.52 6.43
N ILE A 128 14.49 5.96 7.33
CA ILE A 128 13.95 4.60 7.18
C ILE A 128 13.07 4.53 5.93
N THR A 129 12.14 5.46 5.75
CA THR A 129 11.25 5.44 4.58
C THR A 129 12.00 5.63 3.27
N ASP A 130 13.05 6.45 3.25
CA ASP A 130 13.88 6.67 2.07
C ASP A 130 14.75 5.46 1.75
N ASN A 131 15.26 4.75 2.75
CA ASN A 131 15.96 3.48 2.55
C ASN A 131 15.04 2.41 1.95
N ILE A 132 13.80 2.29 2.45
CA ILE A 132 12.79 1.36 1.91
C ILE A 132 12.50 1.69 0.44
N LYS A 133 12.32 2.97 0.10
CA LYS A 133 12.12 3.42 -1.30
C LYS A 133 13.32 3.09 -2.19
N ALA A 134 14.52 3.42 -1.73
CA ALA A 134 15.74 3.22 -2.52
C ALA A 134 15.98 1.73 -2.78
N SER A 135 15.82 0.89 -1.76
CA SER A 135 15.98 -0.56 -1.86
C SER A 135 14.98 -1.20 -2.82
N SER A 136 13.72 -0.77 -2.79
CA SER A 136 12.70 -1.33 -3.68
C SER A 136 12.89 -0.90 -5.14
N ILE A 137 13.33 0.34 -5.39
CA ILE A 137 13.69 0.80 -6.73
C ILE A 137 14.89 0.01 -7.28
N GLU A 138 15.94 -0.18 -6.48
CA GLU A 138 17.10 -0.97 -6.89
C GLU A 138 16.72 -2.43 -7.20
N THR A 139 15.87 -3.02 -6.35
CA THR A 139 15.38 -4.39 -6.52
C THR A 139 14.53 -4.54 -7.78
N LEU A 140 13.64 -3.59 -8.04
CA LEU A 140 12.84 -3.51 -9.25
C LEU A 140 13.71 -3.38 -10.50
N ASP A 141 14.63 -2.41 -10.52
CA ASP A 141 15.49 -2.14 -11.69
C ASP A 141 16.32 -3.37 -12.04
N LYS A 142 16.84 -4.06 -11.01
CA LYS A 142 17.55 -5.33 -11.17
C LYS A 142 16.64 -6.40 -11.75
N ALA A 143 15.44 -6.59 -11.21
CA ALA A 143 14.49 -7.59 -11.69
C ALA A 143 14.07 -7.34 -13.15
N LEU A 144 13.80 -6.09 -13.53
CA LEU A 144 13.48 -5.71 -14.90
C LEU A 144 14.63 -6.02 -15.86
N LYS A 145 15.85 -5.66 -15.45
CA LYS A 145 17.06 -5.88 -16.26
C LYS A 145 17.38 -7.37 -16.43
N ASP A 146 17.35 -8.14 -15.35
CA ASP A 146 17.72 -9.56 -15.35
C ASP A 146 16.72 -10.41 -16.15
N ASN A 147 15.45 -9.98 -16.20
CA ASN A 147 14.39 -10.64 -16.96
C ASN A 147 14.14 -10.02 -18.34
N HIS A 148 14.94 -9.03 -18.76
CA HIS A 148 14.79 -8.31 -20.03
C HIS A 148 13.39 -7.71 -20.25
N ILE A 149 12.80 -7.15 -19.19
CA ILE A 149 11.46 -6.57 -19.20
C ILE A 149 11.56 -5.06 -19.41
N TYR A 150 10.77 -4.55 -20.35
CA TYR A 150 10.55 -3.12 -20.48
C TYR A 150 9.26 -2.75 -19.74
N PHE A 151 9.38 -1.89 -18.73
CA PHE A 151 8.27 -1.62 -17.80
C PHE A 151 7.03 -1.04 -18.49
N ASP A 152 7.20 -0.11 -19.44
CA ASP A 152 6.08 0.51 -20.15
C ASP A 152 5.29 -0.48 -21.02
N ASP A 153 5.92 -1.59 -21.39
CA ASP A 153 5.31 -2.61 -22.23
C ASP A 153 4.34 -3.48 -21.43
N LEU A 154 4.42 -3.48 -20.09
CA LEU A 154 3.56 -4.30 -19.23
C LEU A 154 2.10 -3.82 -19.19
N TYR A 155 1.20 -4.75 -18.86
CA TYR A 155 -0.15 -4.44 -18.42
C TYR A 155 -0.14 -3.80 -17.03
N VAL A 156 -1.17 -3.01 -16.72
CA VAL A 156 -1.27 -2.30 -15.44
C VAL A 156 -1.17 -3.25 -14.25
N ARG A 157 -1.89 -4.37 -14.29
CA ARG A 157 -1.81 -5.40 -13.25
C ARG A 157 -0.39 -5.92 -13.07
N ASP A 158 0.30 -6.22 -14.16
CA ASP A 158 1.66 -6.77 -14.15
C ASP A 158 2.70 -5.76 -13.69
N LYS A 159 2.51 -4.47 -14.00
CA LYS A 159 3.28 -3.35 -13.44
C LYS A 159 3.17 -3.32 -11.92
N ILE A 160 1.95 -3.42 -11.37
CA ILE A 160 1.72 -3.44 -9.93
C ILE A 160 2.25 -4.72 -9.28
N LEU A 161 2.11 -5.86 -9.95
CA LEU A 161 2.64 -7.13 -9.45
C LEU A 161 4.16 -7.11 -9.34
N ILE A 162 4.89 -6.70 -10.39
CA ILE A 162 6.36 -6.67 -10.34
C ILE A 162 6.87 -5.64 -9.31
N TYR A 163 6.12 -4.57 -9.09
CA TYR A 163 6.38 -3.62 -8.00
C TYR A 163 6.19 -4.24 -6.62
N ALA A 164 5.07 -4.92 -6.38
CA ALA A 164 4.85 -5.59 -5.11
C ALA A 164 5.91 -6.67 -4.85
N LYS A 165 6.32 -7.40 -5.90
CA LYS A 165 7.43 -8.37 -5.86
C LYS A 165 8.78 -7.73 -5.50
N ALA A 166 8.98 -6.42 -5.73
CA ALA A 166 10.21 -5.72 -5.36
C ALA A 166 10.28 -5.39 -3.85
N PHE A 167 9.16 -5.47 -3.13
CA PHE A 167 9.11 -5.31 -1.68
C PHE A 167 9.09 -6.66 -0.94
N THR A 168 8.33 -7.62 -1.47
CA THR A 168 8.12 -8.89 -0.78
C THR A 168 7.74 -10.03 -1.73
N ASN A 169 7.68 -11.26 -1.22
CA ASN A 169 7.20 -12.39 -2.00
C ASN A 169 5.69 -12.30 -2.23
N ILE A 170 5.27 -12.60 -3.46
CA ILE A 170 3.87 -12.69 -3.85
C ILE A 170 3.55 -14.13 -4.23
N ASN A 171 2.58 -14.72 -3.53
CA ASN A 171 2.05 -16.05 -3.75
C ASN A 171 0.67 -15.96 -4.41
N PHE A 172 0.31 -17.00 -5.16
CA PHE A 172 -1.00 -17.11 -5.80
C PHE A 172 -1.80 -18.28 -5.22
N LYS A 173 -3.10 -18.07 -5.05
CA LYS A 173 -4.05 -19.11 -4.67
C LYS A 173 -5.22 -19.13 -5.65
N SER A 174 -5.84 -20.29 -5.82
CA SER A 174 -7.05 -20.46 -6.66
C SER A 174 -8.21 -21.07 -5.87
N TYR A 175 -8.22 -20.90 -4.55
CA TYR A 175 -9.22 -21.48 -3.63
C TYR A 175 -9.47 -20.57 -2.42
N GLY A 176 -10.59 -20.81 -1.73
CA GLY A 176 -11.01 -20.05 -0.55
C GLY A 176 -11.96 -18.90 -0.86
N GLN A 177 -12.40 -18.21 0.19
CA GLN A 177 -13.29 -17.04 0.12
C GLN A 177 -12.53 -15.70 0.18
N GLU A 178 -11.37 -15.67 0.82
CA GLU A 178 -10.55 -14.45 0.97
C GLU A 178 -9.92 -14.06 -0.37
N LEU A 179 -10.00 -12.77 -0.71
CA LEU A 179 -9.49 -12.23 -1.98
C LEU A 179 -7.95 -12.14 -2.02
N GLY A 180 -7.35 -11.81 -0.90
CA GLY A 180 -5.91 -11.84 -0.66
C GLY A 180 -5.64 -11.84 0.83
N ASN A 181 -4.36 -11.94 1.20
CA ASN A 181 -3.92 -11.66 2.55
C ASN A 181 -2.42 -11.37 2.59
N TYR A 182 -2.03 -10.44 3.47
CA TYR A 182 -0.69 -10.31 4.00
C TYR A 182 -0.55 -11.19 5.24
N LEU A 183 0.47 -12.06 5.24
CA LEU A 183 0.78 -12.88 6.40
C LEU A 183 2.27 -13.15 6.48
N LEU A 184 2.87 -12.72 7.60
CA LEU A 184 4.25 -13.06 7.95
C LEU A 184 5.23 -12.77 6.82
N GLY A 185 5.18 -11.54 6.29
CA GLY A 185 6.09 -11.08 5.24
C GLY A 185 5.53 -11.30 3.84
N ASP A 186 4.84 -12.39 3.58
CA ASP A 186 4.36 -12.71 2.23
C ASP A 186 2.96 -12.13 1.96
N ILE A 187 2.69 -11.84 0.70
CA ILE A 187 1.36 -11.46 0.20
C ILE A 187 0.82 -12.61 -0.65
N THR A 188 -0.41 -13.05 -0.41
CA THR A 188 -1.11 -14.02 -1.25
C THR A 188 -2.28 -13.36 -1.96
N ILE A 189 -2.39 -13.56 -3.28
CA ILE A 189 -3.48 -13.03 -4.12
C ILE A 189 -4.27 -14.18 -4.75
N ASP A 190 -5.58 -14.02 -4.89
CA ASP A 190 -6.42 -14.96 -5.66
C ASP A 190 -6.35 -14.68 -7.16
N ASP A 191 -5.81 -15.63 -7.92
CA ASP A 191 -5.56 -15.50 -9.36
C ASP A 191 -6.83 -15.60 -10.23
N ARG A 192 -7.97 -15.94 -9.64
CA ARG A 192 -9.28 -16.04 -10.33
C ARG A 192 -9.97 -14.68 -10.48
N GLN A 193 -9.46 -13.65 -9.83
CA GLN A 193 -10.02 -12.30 -9.80
C GLN A 193 -9.79 -11.54 -11.10
N SER A 194 -10.63 -10.53 -11.36
CA SER A 194 -10.36 -9.55 -12.42
C SER A 194 -9.08 -8.76 -12.12
N ASP A 195 -8.43 -8.26 -13.16
CA ASP A 195 -7.18 -7.49 -13.05
C ASP A 195 -7.31 -6.34 -12.02
N ILE A 196 -8.46 -5.67 -11.97
CA ILE A 196 -8.68 -4.56 -11.04
C ILE A 196 -8.75 -5.00 -9.58
N LEU A 197 -9.42 -6.11 -9.30
CA LEU A 197 -9.48 -6.67 -7.95
C LEU A 197 -8.10 -7.17 -7.50
N GLN A 198 -7.31 -7.72 -8.41
CA GLN A 198 -5.92 -8.09 -8.10
C GLN A 198 -5.07 -6.84 -7.82
N ILE A 199 -5.24 -5.76 -8.60
CA ILE A 199 -4.54 -4.49 -8.37
C ILE A 199 -4.89 -3.92 -6.99
N THR A 200 -6.17 -3.80 -6.65
CA THR A 200 -6.57 -3.25 -5.34
C THR A 200 -6.11 -4.14 -4.19
N THR A 201 -6.26 -5.46 -4.32
CA THR A 201 -5.78 -6.41 -3.32
C THR A 201 -4.26 -6.30 -3.14
N LEU A 202 -3.48 -6.23 -4.22
CA LEU A 202 -2.02 -6.05 -4.13
C LEU A 202 -1.66 -4.75 -3.40
N LEU A 203 -2.32 -3.63 -3.70
CA LEU A 203 -2.05 -2.35 -3.05
C LEU A 203 -2.45 -2.36 -1.56
N HIS A 204 -3.56 -3.00 -1.22
CA HIS A 204 -4.04 -3.17 0.15
C HIS A 204 -3.08 -4.01 0.99
N GLU A 205 -2.74 -5.21 0.50
CA GLU A 205 -1.82 -6.11 1.23
C GLU A 205 -0.39 -5.57 1.29
N LEU A 206 0.05 -4.84 0.25
CA LEU A 206 1.35 -4.16 0.28
C LEU A 206 1.38 -3.04 1.30
N ALA A 207 0.27 -2.36 1.57
CA ALA A 207 0.20 -1.37 2.63
C ALA A 207 0.34 -2.01 4.03
N HIS A 208 -0.29 -3.18 4.26
CA HIS A 208 -0.06 -3.96 5.48
C HIS A 208 1.42 -4.34 5.65
N PHE A 209 2.03 -4.87 4.57
CA PHE A 209 3.46 -5.19 4.55
C PHE A 209 4.31 -3.98 4.90
N LEU A 210 4.09 -2.84 4.25
CA LEU A 210 4.89 -1.63 4.44
C LEU A 210 4.75 -1.06 5.85
N LEU A 211 3.55 -1.09 6.45
CA LEU A 211 3.38 -0.68 7.85
C LEU A 211 4.20 -1.58 8.78
N ALA A 212 4.10 -2.90 8.59
CA ALA A 212 4.85 -3.86 9.38
C ALA A 212 6.37 -3.69 9.20
N ASP A 213 6.84 -3.46 7.98
CA ASP A 213 8.27 -3.31 7.69
C ASP A 213 8.84 -2.01 8.26
N ILE A 214 8.10 -0.89 8.15
CA ILE A 214 8.47 0.39 8.79
C ILE A 214 8.60 0.19 10.31
N LEU A 215 7.61 -0.42 10.96
CA LEU A 215 7.65 -0.66 12.40
C LEU A 215 8.78 -1.62 12.81
N ALA A 216 9.11 -2.60 11.97
CA ALA A 216 10.22 -3.52 12.19
C ALA A 216 11.57 -2.81 12.09
N GLU A 217 11.76 -1.93 11.11
CA GLU A 217 12.96 -1.09 10.99
C GLU A 217 13.13 -0.15 12.19
N ILE A 218 12.04 0.48 12.65
CA ILE A 218 12.06 1.36 13.83
C ILE A 218 12.42 0.58 15.08
N LEU A 219 11.81 -0.60 15.29
CA LEU A 219 12.12 -1.45 16.43
C LEU A 219 13.59 -1.92 16.38
N SER A 220 14.05 -2.37 15.21
CA SER A 220 15.45 -2.79 14.99
C SER A 220 16.43 -1.68 15.35
N LYS A 221 16.18 -0.46 14.84
CA LYS A 221 17.00 0.71 15.13
C LYS A 221 16.95 1.13 16.61
N THR A 222 15.78 1.07 17.23
CA THR A 222 15.61 1.40 18.67
C THR A 222 16.37 0.42 19.57
N LEU A 223 16.37 -0.87 19.20
CA LEU A 223 17.08 -1.91 19.95
C LEU A 223 18.57 -2.00 19.59
N GLU A 224 19.01 -1.31 18.53
CA GLU A 224 20.35 -1.40 17.94
C GLU A 224 20.67 -2.83 17.47
N MET A 225 19.69 -3.50 16.89
CA MET A 225 19.79 -4.89 16.41
C MET A 225 19.48 -4.95 14.91
N ALA A 226 20.01 -5.96 14.21
CA ALA A 226 19.62 -6.21 12.83
C ALA A 226 18.16 -6.64 12.73
N LYS A 227 17.46 -6.23 11.66
CA LYS A 227 16.08 -6.66 11.38
C LYS A 227 16.05 -8.18 11.13
N SER A 228 15.52 -8.93 12.09
CA SER A 228 15.43 -10.40 12.06
C SER A 228 13.99 -10.91 11.93
N ASN A 229 13.83 -12.22 11.69
CA ASN A 229 12.51 -12.89 11.67
C ASN A 229 11.78 -12.76 13.01
N GLN A 230 12.51 -12.72 14.13
CA GLN A 230 11.95 -12.51 15.46
C GLN A 230 11.39 -11.09 15.61
N ILE A 231 12.09 -10.07 15.11
CA ILE A 231 11.57 -8.68 15.11
C ILE A 231 10.30 -8.60 14.25
N LYS A 232 10.31 -9.17 13.05
CA LYS A 232 9.12 -9.21 12.18
C LYS A 232 7.95 -9.95 12.84
N ALA A 233 8.22 -11.06 13.54
CA ALA A 233 7.22 -11.81 14.30
C ALA A 233 6.64 -11.01 15.47
N ILE A 234 7.48 -10.23 16.18
CA ILE A 234 7.01 -9.30 17.22
C ILE A 234 6.07 -8.28 16.60
N ILE A 235 6.45 -7.61 15.51
CA ILE A 235 5.58 -6.60 14.87
C ILE A 235 4.27 -7.22 14.38
N HIS A 236 4.31 -8.40 13.76
CA HIS A 236 3.11 -9.12 13.35
C HIS A 236 2.20 -9.42 14.55
N TYR A 237 2.77 -9.86 15.67
CA TYR A 237 2.02 -10.03 16.91
C TYR A 237 1.40 -8.69 17.37
N ILE A 238 2.16 -7.59 17.38
CA ILE A 238 1.66 -6.27 17.79
C ILE A 238 0.43 -5.90 16.97
N LEU A 239 0.53 -5.90 15.64
CA LEU A 239 -0.56 -5.50 14.73
C LEU A 239 -1.79 -6.41 14.83
N SER A 240 -1.62 -7.69 15.18
CA SER A 240 -2.71 -8.66 15.30
C SER A 240 -3.25 -8.88 16.73
N SER A 241 -2.57 -8.38 17.76
CA SER A 241 -2.81 -8.76 19.16
C SER A 241 -4.14 -8.28 19.75
N ASN A 242 -4.66 -7.16 19.28
CA ASN A 242 -5.91 -6.58 19.79
C ASN A 242 -6.65 -5.79 18.71
N ASP A 243 -7.94 -5.53 18.96
CA ASP A 243 -8.81 -4.86 17.99
C ASP A 243 -8.37 -3.43 17.65
N PHE A 244 -7.68 -2.72 18.55
CA PHE A 244 -7.26 -1.34 18.27
C PHE A 244 -6.18 -1.32 17.21
N PHE A 245 -5.15 -2.17 17.35
CA PHE A 245 -4.09 -2.28 16.36
C PHE A 245 -4.60 -2.89 15.04
N ARG A 246 -5.49 -3.87 15.10
CA ARG A 246 -6.12 -4.44 13.90
C ARG A 246 -6.96 -3.41 13.14
N LEU A 247 -7.75 -2.58 13.84
CA LEU A 247 -8.51 -1.49 13.19
C LEU A 247 -7.59 -0.44 12.56
N LEU A 248 -6.52 -0.07 13.27
CA LEU A 248 -5.53 0.89 12.77
C LEU A 248 -4.86 0.38 11.50
N ASP A 249 -4.44 -0.88 11.51
CA ASP A 249 -3.77 -1.54 10.38
C ASP A 249 -4.69 -1.64 9.16
N GLU A 250 -5.91 -2.14 9.33
CA GLU A 250 -6.92 -2.18 8.24
C GLU A 250 -7.25 -0.79 7.71
N TYR A 251 -7.46 0.20 8.60
CA TYR A 251 -7.76 1.56 8.17
C TYR A 251 -6.59 2.20 7.42
N CYS A 252 -5.36 1.89 7.83
CA CYS A 252 -4.14 2.31 7.15
C CYS A 252 -4.10 1.76 5.73
N ALA A 253 -4.28 0.45 5.57
CA ALA A 253 -4.27 -0.23 4.28
C ALA A 253 -5.34 0.31 3.33
N HIS A 254 -6.59 0.40 3.79
CA HIS A 254 -7.68 0.98 3.00
C HIS A 254 -7.43 2.41 2.57
N SER A 255 -6.87 3.23 3.47
CA SER A 255 -6.58 4.64 3.17
C SER A 255 -5.44 4.77 2.16
N ALA A 256 -4.46 3.88 2.19
CA ALA A 256 -3.37 3.82 1.22
C ALA A 256 -3.87 3.34 -0.14
N GLU A 257 -4.65 2.26 -0.19
CA GLU A 257 -5.28 1.73 -1.41
C GLU A 257 -6.16 2.80 -2.09
N SER A 258 -7.00 3.49 -1.29
CA SER A 258 -7.92 4.53 -1.74
C SER A 258 -7.24 5.66 -2.54
N ARG A 259 -5.94 5.90 -2.31
CA ARG A 259 -5.15 6.90 -3.06
C ARG A 259 -5.07 6.59 -4.56
N PHE A 260 -5.02 5.29 -4.89
CA PHE A 260 -4.80 4.76 -6.23
C PHE A 260 -6.11 4.27 -6.86
N THR A 261 -7.09 3.89 -6.03
CA THR A 261 -8.43 3.48 -6.44
C THR A 261 -9.24 4.66 -7.04
N LEU A 262 -10.11 4.37 -8.01
CA LEU A 262 -11.01 5.37 -8.57
C LEU A 262 -12.06 5.78 -7.53
N TYR A 263 -12.43 7.06 -7.48
CA TYR A 263 -13.40 7.55 -6.51
C TYR A 263 -14.77 6.87 -6.67
N GLY A 264 -15.35 6.42 -5.55
CA GLY A 264 -16.54 5.58 -5.52
C GLY A 264 -16.25 4.08 -5.63
N PHE A 265 -14.99 3.66 -5.59
CA PHE A 265 -14.60 2.25 -5.53
C PHE A 265 -13.85 1.89 -4.24
N GLN A 266 -13.76 2.83 -3.31
CA GLN A 266 -13.23 2.57 -1.97
C GLN A 266 -14.08 1.52 -1.27
N ASP A 267 -13.45 0.47 -0.73
CA ASP A 267 -14.12 -0.65 -0.09
C ASP A 267 -13.56 -0.91 1.31
N TYR A 268 -14.12 -0.26 2.33
CA TYR A 268 -13.69 -0.42 3.73
C TYR A 268 -14.29 -1.66 4.40
N SER A 269 -14.62 -2.73 3.64
CA SER A 269 -15.36 -3.88 4.16
C SER A 269 -14.64 -4.67 5.26
N SER A 270 -13.33 -4.93 5.14
CA SER A 270 -12.57 -5.61 6.22
C SER A 270 -12.52 -4.76 7.48
N PHE A 271 -12.29 -3.45 7.35
CA PHE A 271 -12.36 -2.50 8.47
C PHE A 271 -13.74 -2.51 9.15
N LYS A 272 -14.83 -2.44 8.39
CA LYS A 272 -16.21 -2.52 8.90
C LYS A 272 -16.47 -3.84 9.64
N ASN A 273 -15.91 -4.96 9.15
CA ASN A 273 -16.07 -6.26 9.81
C ASN A 273 -15.45 -6.28 11.21
N ILE A 274 -14.28 -5.65 11.39
CA ILE A 274 -13.68 -5.49 12.73
C ILE A 274 -14.50 -4.51 13.57
N LEU A 275 -14.93 -3.39 12.99
CA LEU A 275 -15.75 -2.39 13.68
C LEU A 275 -17.06 -2.97 14.22
N ASN A 276 -17.67 -3.90 13.49
CA ASN A 276 -18.93 -4.55 13.89
C ASN A 276 -18.75 -5.59 15.01
N THR A 277 -17.52 -6.06 15.25
CA THR A 277 -17.23 -7.13 16.22
C THR A 277 -16.46 -6.64 17.44
N THR A 278 -15.85 -5.45 17.35
CA THR A 278 -15.03 -4.90 18.42
C THR A 278 -15.86 -4.41 19.62
N LYS A 279 -15.21 -4.35 20.79
CA LYS A 279 -15.73 -3.76 22.03
C LYS A 279 -15.11 -2.40 22.37
N LEU A 280 -14.32 -1.85 21.44
CA LEU A 280 -13.71 -0.53 21.62
C LEU A 280 -14.78 0.56 21.69
N ASN A 281 -14.48 1.61 22.47
CA ASN A 281 -15.31 2.81 22.50
C ASN A 281 -15.00 3.71 21.29
N GLU A 282 -15.85 4.70 21.07
CA GLU A 282 -15.75 5.64 19.95
C GLU A 282 -14.41 6.38 19.92
N ASP A 283 -13.91 6.83 21.07
CA ASP A 283 -12.61 7.52 21.17
C ASP A 283 -11.43 6.65 20.69
N CYS A 284 -11.43 5.36 21.06
CA CYS A 284 -10.42 4.42 20.60
C CYS A 284 -10.53 4.16 19.09
N ILE A 285 -11.76 4.06 18.57
CA ILE A 285 -11.99 3.86 17.14
C ILE A 285 -11.50 5.08 16.35
N ASP A 286 -11.82 6.29 16.80
CA ASP A 286 -11.36 7.52 16.16
C ASP A 286 -9.85 7.72 16.25
N ALA A 287 -9.23 7.33 17.37
CA ALA A 287 -7.79 7.30 17.49
C ALA A 287 -7.14 6.28 16.53
N ALA A 288 -7.70 5.08 16.39
CA ALA A 288 -7.22 4.07 15.44
C ALA A 288 -7.31 4.59 13.99
N LYS A 289 -8.42 5.23 13.63
CA LYS A 289 -8.59 5.88 12.30
C LYS A 289 -7.59 7.00 12.07
N LEU A 290 -7.37 7.87 13.06
CA LEU A 290 -6.40 8.96 12.97
C LEU A 290 -4.97 8.42 12.80
N PHE A 291 -4.60 7.40 13.56
CA PHE A 291 -3.29 6.77 13.47
C PHE A 291 -3.12 6.09 12.10
N GLY A 292 -4.09 5.26 11.71
CA GLY A 292 -4.09 4.57 10.42
C GLY A 292 -4.00 5.55 9.23
N ASN A 293 -4.77 6.64 9.25
CA ASN A 293 -4.68 7.67 8.19
C ASN A 293 -3.33 8.42 8.18
N THR A 294 -2.68 8.55 9.34
CA THR A 294 -1.36 9.18 9.42
C THR A 294 -0.30 8.24 8.85
N TYR A 295 -0.35 6.94 9.19
CA TYR A 295 0.58 5.95 8.64
C TYR A 295 0.38 5.71 7.15
N SER A 296 -0.87 5.75 6.67
CA SER A 296 -1.15 5.59 5.25
C SER A 296 -0.47 6.67 4.42
N LYS A 297 -0.26 7.89 4.95
CA LYS A 297 0.53 8.92 4.25
C LYS A 297 1.98 8.53 4.03
N LEU A 298 2.62 7.92 5.03
CA LEU A 298 4.01 7.46 4.90
C LEU A 298 4.09 6.36 3.82
N ILE A 299 3.14 5.43 3.85
CA ILE A 299 3.03 4.35 2.87
C ILE A 299 2.76 4.90 1.47
N ILE A 300 1.82 5.84 1.33
CA ILE A 300 1.53 6.51 0.06
C ILE A 300 2.80 7.15 -0.50
N GLN A 301 3.58 7.87 0.32
CA GLN A 301 4.85 8.46 -0.15
C GLN A 301 5.85 7.42 -0.65
N ILE A 302 5.88 6.22 -0.05
CA ILE A 302 6.71 5.11 -0.54
C ILE A 302 6.15 4.59 -1.86
N LEU A 303 4.85 4.30 -1.93
CA LEU A 303 4.19 3.76 -3.12
C LEU A 303 4.25 4.74 -4.31
N GLU A 304 4.12 6.04 -4.08
CA GLU A 304 4.19 7.07 -5.13
C GLU A 304 5.60 7.25 -5.71
N SER A 305 6.64 6.75 -5.06
CA SER A 305 8.01 6.75 -5.62
C SER A 305 8.16 5.79 -6.81
N VAL A 306 7.30 4.78 -6.90
CA VAL A 306 7.29 3.78 -7.99
C VAL A 306 6.00 3.83 -8.81
N ILE A 307 4.87 4.16 -8.16
CA ILE A 307 3.56 4.41 -8.80
C ILE A 307 3.41 5.91 -9.05
N ASP A 308 4.05 6.34 -10.14
CA ASP A 308 3.99 7.71 -10.60
C ASP A 308 2.55 8.13 -11.00
N ARG A 309 2.41 9.40 -11.38
CA ARG A 309 1.10 9.95 -11.79
C ARG A 309 0.53 9.23 -13.02
N ASN A 310 1.37 8.77 -13.93
CA ASN A 310 0.92 8.11 -15.16
C ASN A 310 0.35 6.73 -14.84
N LEU A 311 1.09 5.89 -14.12
CA LEU A 311 0.64 4.56 -13.72
C LEU A 311 -0.60 4.64 -12.85
N ARG A 312 -0.70 5.63 -11.95
CA ARG A 312 -1.92 5.85 -11.17
C ARG A 312 -3.14 6.14 -12.04
N ASN A 313 -2.98 6.91 -13.12
CA ASN A 313 -4.07 7.14 -14.06
C ASN A 313 -4.39 5.87 -14.86
N GLU A 314 -3.38 5.07 -15.21
CA GLU A 314 -3.60 3.75 -15.81
C GLU A 314 -4.41 2.83 -14.90
N ILE A 315 -4.08 2.75 -13.59
CA ILE A 315 -4.86 2.01 -12.58
C ILE A 315 -6.32 2.50 -12.55
N LYS A 316 -6.53 3.82 -12.49
CA LYS A 316 -7.89 4.39 -12.46
C LYS A 316 -8.69 4.08 -13.73
N ASN A 317 -8.03 3.98 -14.88
CA ASN A 317 -8.68 3.59 -16.13
C ASN A 317 -9.11 2.12 -16.13
N GLU A 318 -8.44 1.22 -15.40
CA GLU A 318 -8.86 -0.18 -15.29
C GLU A 318 -10.24 -0.30 -14.61
N PHE A 319 -10.57 0.55 -13.62
CA PHE A 319 -11.92 0.58 -13.03
C PHE A 319 -13.02 0.92 -14.05
N ILE A 320 -12.70 1.80 -15.01
CA ILE A 320 -13.64 2.19 -16.08
C ILE A 320 -13.83 1.02 -17.05
N ASN A 321 -12.76 0.26 -17.31
CA ASN A 321 -12.78 -0.88 -18.22
C ASN A 321 -13.56 -2.08 -17.66
N ASP A 322 -13.54 -2.31 -16.35
CA ASP A 322 -14.19 -3.46 -15.71
C ASP A 322 -15.71 -3.28 -15.51
N TYR A 323 -16.29 -2.16 -15.98
CA TYR A 323 -17.72 -1.82 -15.92
C TYR A 323 -18.34 -1.94 -14.51
N MET A 324 -17.53 -1.82 -13.45
CA MET A 324 -18.02 -1.86 -12.09
C MET A 324 -18.85 -0.61 -11.79
N THR A 325 -19.92 -0.77 -11.00
CA THR A 325 -20.74 0.38 -10.58
C THR A 325 -20.13 0.98 -9.31
N PRO A 326 -19.83 2.29 -9.28
CA PRO A 326 -19.28 2.92 -8.09
C PRO A 326 -20.30 2.92 -6.94
N SER A 327 -19.82 2.64 -5.73
CA SER A 327 -20.51 2.82 -4.46
C SER A 327 -19.84 3.92 -3.64
N PHE A 328 -20.62 4.90 -3.21
CA PHE A 328 -20.10 6.04 -2.45
C PHE A 328 -20.34 5.90 -0.93
N GLU A 329 -20.77 4.73 -0.46
CA GLU A 329 -21.13 4.51 0.94
C GLU A 329 -19.90 4.62 1.86
N ASP A 330 -18.80 4.01 1.46
CA ASP A 330 -17.60 3.88 2.29
C ASP A 330 -16.73 5.15 2.30
N LEU A 331 -16.96 6.07 1.38
CA LEU A 331 -16.31 7.39 1.39
C LEU A 331 -16.61 8.20 2.64
N ARG A 332 -17.72 7.91 3.33
CA ARG A 332 -18.04 8.54 4.62
C ARG A 332 -17.07 8.16 5.73
N LEU A 333 -16.33 7.07 5.56
CA LEU A 333 -15.32 6.62 6.49
C LEU A 333 -13.97 7.32 6.28
N GLU A 334 -13.74 7.95 5.13
CA GLU A 334 -12.52 8.69 4.87
C GLU A 334 -12.37 9.90 5.82
N THR A 335 -11.14 10.10 6.29
CA THR A 335 -10.76 11.28 7.06
C THR A 335 -9.62 12.02 6.37
N CYS A 336 -9.63 13.34 6.50
CA CYS A 336 -8.51 14.21 6.13
C CYS A 336 -7.63 14.52 7.34
N ARG A 337 -7.88 13.94 8.51
CA ARG A 337 -7.11 14.29 9.72
C ARG A 337 -5.86 13.44 9.79
N VAL A 338 -4.72 14.07 10.09
CA VAL A 338 -3.44 13.40 10.34
C VAL A 338 -2.75 14.03 11.55
N LEU A 339 -1.88 13.25 12.19
CA LEU A 339 -1.03 13.77 13.28
C LEU A 339 0.04 14.70 12.70
N ILE A 340 0.48 15.65 13.52
CA ILE A 340 1.74 16.38 13.29
C ILE A 340 2.94 15.47 13.58
N ASP A 341 4.13 15.84 13.13
CA ASP A 341 5.33 14.98 13.21
C ASP A 341 5.65 14.52 14.64
N GLU A 342 5.62 15.41 15.63
CA GLU A 342 5.87 15.04 17.04
C GLU A 342 4.87 14.00 17.55
N ASP A 343 3.59 14.17 17.22
CA ASP A 343 2.52 13.27 17.64
C ASP A 343 2.54 11.95 16.85
N LEU A 344 3.04 11.95 15.61
CA LEU A 344 3.33 10.74 14.83
C LEU A 344 4.45 9.92 15.50
N ILE A 345 5.55 10.54 15.90
CA ILE A 345 6.62 9.84 16.63
C ILE A 345 6.08 9.30 17.95
N TYR A 346 5.27 10.07 18.67
CA TYR A 346 4.61 9.62 19.89
C TYR A 346 3.68 8.41 19.64
N SER A 347 2.92 8.40 18.54
CA SER A 347 2.01 7.29 18.25
C SER A 347 2.77 6.01 17.88
N ILE A 348 3.90 6.10 17.18
CA ILE A 348 4.79 4.97 16.91
C ILE A 348 5.33 4.42 18.24
N ASN A 349 5.85 5.30 19.09
CA ASN A 349 6.33 4.94 20.42
C ASN A 349 5.27 4.19 21.23
N TYR A 350 4.05 4.72 21.24
CA TYR A 350 2.91 4.12 21.94
C TYR A 350 2.59 2.70 21.45
N ILE A 351 2.55 2.49 20.12
CA ILE A 351 2.27 1.19 19.51
C ILE A 351 3.37 0.20 19.88
N LEU A 352 4.63 0.60 19.71
CA LEU A 352 5.76 -0.29 19.98
C LEU A 352 5.86 -0.62 21.46
N ASN A 353 5.80 0.33 22.39
CA ASN A 353 5.86 0.03 23.83
C ASN A 353 4.72 -0.86 24.30
N THR A 354 3.47 -0.49 23.99
CA THR A 354 2.29 -1.25 24.42
C THR A 354 2.30 -2.65 23.81
N GLY A 355 2.66 -2.74 22.53
CA GLY A 355 2.75 -4.00 21.80
C GLY A 355 3.88 -4.90 22.30
N PHE A 356 5.05 -4.32 22.60
CA PHE A 356 6.23 -5.05 23.06
C PHE A 356 6.04 -5.62 24.47
N GLU A 357 5.37 -4.89 25.36
CA GLU A 357 4.93 -5.44 26.65
C GLU A 357 3.99 -6.64 26.46
N GLY A 358 3.03 -6.53 25.54
CA GLY A 358 2.16 -7.64 25.16
C GLY A 358 2.94 -8.84 24.61
N ALA A 359 3.97 -8.57 23.81
CA ALA A 359 4.83 -9.57 23.17
C ALA A 359 5.66 -10.36 24.20
N ILE A 360 6.24 -9.69 25.19
CA ILE A 360 6.99 -10.33 26.30
C ILE A 360 6.13 -11.36 27.03
N ASN A 361 4.83 -11.09 27.19
CA ASN A 361 3.90 -11.98 27.87
C ASN A 361 3.38 -13.13 26.99
N ASN A 362 3.74 -13.17 25.70
CA ASN A 362 3.21 -14.12 24.71
C ASN A 362 4.32 -14.72 23.83
N GLN A 363 5.49 -15.00 24.40
CA GLN A 363 6.68 -15.48 23.67
C GLN A 363 6.40 -16.73 22.82
N ASP A 364 5.63 -17.69 23.32
CA ASP A 364 5.27 -18.92 22.59
C ASP A 364 4.64 -18.63 21.22
N LYS A 365 3.78 -17.61 21.13
CA LYS A 365 3.15 -17.20 19.86
C LYS A 365 4.15 -16.55 18.91
N ILE A 366 5.10 -15.80 19.46
CA ILE A 366 6.14 -15.13 18.67
C ILE A 366 7.09 -16.16 18.09
N GLU A 367 7.46 -17.19 18.86
CA GLU A 367 8.24 -18.31 18.35
C GLU A 367 7.50 -19.08 17.26
N GLU A 368 6.18 -19.25 17.37
CA GLU A 368 5.36 -19.85 16.32
C GLU A 368 5.41 -19.02 15.04
N TYR A 369 5.23 -17.71 15.13
CA TYR A 369 5.32 -16.79 13.99
C TYR A 369 6.72 -16.74 13.39
N SER A 370 7.77 -16.69 14.21
CA SER A 370 9.15 -16.61 13.75
C SER A 370 9.61 -17.83 12.98
N LYS A 371 9.03 -19.02 13.22
CA LYS A 371 9.33 -20.25 12.46
C LYS A 371 8.71 -20.28 11.07
N ARG A 372 7.80 -19.35 10.78
CA ARG A 372 7.03 -19.27 9.55
C ARG A 372 7.51 -18.17 8.59
N PHE A 373 8.37 -17.26 9.08
CA PHE A 373 9.26 -16.42 8.27
C PHE A 373 10.53 -17.19 7.95
#